data_AF-A0A7W8JVB5-F1
#
_entry.id   AF-A0A7W8JVB5-F1
#
_cell.length_a   1.000
_cell.length_b   1.000
_cell.length_c   1.000
_cell.angle_alpha   90.00
_cell.angle_beta   90.00
_cell.angle_gamma   90.00
#
_symmetry.space_group_name_H-M   'P 1'
#
loop_
_entity.id
_entity.type
_entity.pdbx_description
1 polymer ?
#
loop_
_entity_poly.entity_id
_entity_poly.type
_entity_poly.pdbx_seq_one_letter_code
_entity_poly.pdbx_strand_id
1 'polypeptide(L)'
;MDVPQPVLLVVLPAGWETRPEGVAELRRCLGENHGGRLTLRMATTPLRSPLAHYCGLWGRAELRLARRDLTPRIEAAFFSLAWLELGDAG
;
A
#
# COMPACT_ATOMS: atom_id res chain seq x y z
N MET A 1 2.08 27.43 4.33
CA MET A 1 0.92 26.53 4.35
C MET A 1 1.29 25.31 3.54
N ASP A 2 1.22 24.10 4.12
CA ASP A 2 1.39 22.87 3.34
C ASP A 2 0.25 22.78 2.32
N VAL A 3 0.60 22.57 1.06
CA VAL A 3 -0.40 22.32 0.01
C VAL A 3 -1.04 20.94 0.29
N PRO A 4 -2.38 20.83 0.31
CA PRO A 4 -3.04 19.53 0.50
C PRO A 4 -2.59 18.58 -0.60
N GLN A 5 -2.03 17.42 -0.23
CA GLN A 5 -1.51 16.45 -1.19
C GLN A 5 -2.19 15.09 -1.02
N PRO A 6 -2.25 14.27 -2.09
CA PRO A 6 -2.67 12.88 -2.01
C PRO A 6 -1.81 12.07 -1.04
N VAL A 7 -2.47 11.24 -0.23
CA VAL A 7 -1.79 10.30 0.67
C VAL A 7 -2.34 8.91 0.42
N LEU A 8 -1.44 7.95 0.17
CA LEU A 8 -1.78 6.54 0.22
C LEU A 8 -1.35 6.01 1.59
N LEU A 9 -2.33 5.64 2.42
CA LEU A 9 -2.10 4.93 3.67
C LEU A 9 -2.29 3.44 3.40
N VAL A 10 -1.24 2.64 3.62
CA VAL A 10 -1.35 1.18 3.61
C VAL A 10 -1.24 0.66 5.03
N VAL A 11 -2.27 -0.07 5.47
CA VAL A 11 -2.31 -0.75 6.76
C VAL A 11 -1.99 -2.22 6.52
N LEU A 12 -0.88 -2.69 7.09
CA LEU A 12 -0.37 -4.04 6.93
C LEU A 12 -0.82 -4.94 8.08
N PRO A 13 -1.36 -6.14 7.81
CA PRO A 13 -1.62 -7.13 8.85
C PRO A 13 -0.33 -7.61 9.53
N ALA A 14 -0.46 -8.24 10.69
CA ALA A 14 0.64 -9.01 11.27
C ALA A 14 1.04 -10.18 10.35
N GLY A 15 2.34 -10.52 10.29
CA GLY A 15 2.86 -11.58 9.42
C GLY A 15 2.90 -11.24 7.93
N TRP A 16 2.68 -9.97 7.58
CA TRP A 16 2.97 -9.44 6.25
C TRP A 16 4.34 -8.77 6.22
N GLU A 17 5.06 -9.02 5.14
CA GLU A 17 6.38 -8.49 4.86
C GLU A 17 6.33 -7.49 3.71
N THR A 18 7.32 -6.61 3.68
CA THR A 18 7.50 -5.61 2.62
C THR A 18 8.60 -6.04 1.66
N ARG A 19 8.35 -5.98 0.35
CA ARG A 19 9.42 -6.05 -0.66
C ARG A 19 10.01 -4.66 -0.84
N PRO A 20 11.29 -4.42 -0.49
CA PRO A 20 11.88 -3.08 -0.54
C PRO A 20 11.77 -2.43 -1.93
N GLU A 21 12.02 -3.19 -2.99
CA GLU A 21 11.92 -2.73 -4.37
C GLU A 21 10.49 -2.35 -4.75
N GLY A 22 9.50 -3.17 -4.35
CA GLY A 22 8.08 -2.88 -4.59
C GLY A 22 7.61 -1.63 -3.83
N VAL A 23 8.07 -1.44 -2.59
CA VAL A 23 7.79 -0.23 -1.82
C VAL A 23 8.44 1.01 -2.44
N ALA A 24 9.67 0.88 -2.96
CA ALA A 24 10.37 1.96 -3.65
C ALA A 24 9.63 2.37 -4.93
N GLU A 25 9.21 1.41 -5.76
CA GLU A 25 8.42 1.67 -6.96
C GLU A 25 7.04 2.26 -6.62
N LEU A 26 6.39 1.78 -5.56
CA LEU A 26 5.13 2.35 -5.09
C LEU A 26 5.29 3.82 -4.66
N ARG A 27 6.36 4.13 -3.92
CA ARG A 27 6.68 5.51 -3.53
C ARG A 27 6.99 6.39 -4.75
N ARG A 28 7.79 5.88 -5.68
CA ARG A 28 8.15 6.60 -6.92
C ARG A 28 6.92 6.91 -7.75
N CYS A 29 6.09 5.90 -8.05
CA CYS A 29 4.86 6.08 -8.82
C CYS A 29 3.89 7.08 -8.15
N LEU A 30 3.71 6.96 -6.83
CA LEU A 30 2.85 7.87 -6.08
C LEU A 30 3.38 9.32 -6.08
N GLY A 31 4.69 9.51 -5.93
CA GLY A 31 5.32 10.83 -5.95
C GLY A 31 5.32 11.48 -7.35
N GLU A 32 5.77 10.74 -8.36
CA GLU A 32 5.96 11.27 -9.72
C GLU A 32 4.64 11.41 -10.49
N ASN A 33 3.74 10.44 -10.40
CA ASN A 33 2.53 10.42 -11.23
C ASN A 33 1.33 11.06 -10.53
N HIS A 34 1.36 11.15 -9.20
CA HIS A 34 0.21 11.62 -8.41
C HIS A 34 0.57 12.70 -7.39
N GLY A 35 1.84 13.13 -7.29
CA GLY A 35 2.24 14.16 -6.32
C GLY A 35 1.96 13.79 -4.86
N GLY A 36 1.89 12.49 -4.55
CA GLY A 36 1.42 11.98 -3.28
C GLY A 36 2.51 11.41 -2.36
N ARG A 37 2.11 10.99 -1.17
CA ARG A 37 3.01 10.36 -0.17
C ARG A 37 2.49 9.02 0.33
N LEU A 38 3.42 8.07 0.51
CA LEU A 38 3.12 6.76 1.08
C LEU A 38 3.33 6.78 2.59
N THR A 39 2.28 6.40 3.33
CA THR A 39 2.33 6.12 4.76
C THR A 39 2.06 4.65 4.99
N LEU A 40 2.92 3.98 5.75
CA LEU A 40 2.74 2.59 6.14
C LEU A 40 2.40 2.52 7.63
N ARG A 41 1.45 1.66 7.99
CA ARG A 41 1.11 1.38 9.40
C ARG A 41 0.89 -0.11 9.60
N MET A 42 1.31 -0.62 10.75
CA MET A 42 0.91 -1.96 11.17
C MET A 42 -0.50 -1.91 11.76
N ALA A 43 -1.31 -2.91 11.44
CA ALA A 43 -2.63 -3.07 12.01
C ALA A 43 -2.54 -3.45 13.49
N THR A 44 -3.39 -2.86 14.32
CA THR A 44 -3.58 -3.26 15.72
C THR A 44 -4.70 -4.28 15.89
N THR A 45 -5.48 -4.51 14.83
CA THR A 45 -6.58 -5.48 14.77
C THR A 45 -6.29 -6.54 13.71
N PRO A 46 -6.81 -7.77 13.84
CA PRO A 46 -6.64 -8.80 12.82
C PRO A 46 -7.16 -8.34 11.45
N LEU A 47 -6.33 -8.48 10.43
CA LEU A 47 -6.66 -8.19 9.03
C LEU A 47 -6.22 -9.38 8.17
N ARG A 48 -7.00 -9.73 7.14
CA ARG A 48 -6.65 -10.82 6.22
C ARG A 48 -5.66 -10.39 5.13
N SER A 49 -5.69 -9.12 4.75
CA SER A 49 -4.86 -8.55 3.69
C SER A 49 -4.59 -7.07 3.97
N PRO A 50 -3.57 -6.47 3.31
CA PRO A 50 -3.32 -5.05 3.38
C PRO A 50 -4.56 -4.24 2.99
N LEU A 51 -4.80 -3.17 3.74
CA LEU A 51 -5.83 -2.20 3.44
C LEU A 51 -5.20 -0.92 2.89
N ALA A 52 -5.67 -0.50 1.72
CA ALA A 52 -5.23 0.72 1.07
C ALA A 52 -6.29 1.83 1.21
N HIS A 53 -5.93 2.90 1.91
CA HIS A 53 -6.74 4.08 2.08
C HIS A 53 -6.17 5.25 1.28
N TYR A 54 -7.01 5.83 0.43
CA TYR A 54 -6.70 7.01 -0.37
C TYR A 54 -7.17 8.23 0.44
N CYS A 55 -6.24 8.85 1.15
CA CYS A 55 -6.45 9.96 2.08
C CYS A 55 -5.96 11.29 1.48
N GLY A 56 -6.37 12.42 2.06
CA GLY A 56 -6.00 13.74 1.56
C GLY A 56 -6.81 14.15 0.33
N LEU A 57 -6.26 15.08 -0.47
CA LEU A 57 -6.97 15.67 -1.59
C LEU A 57 -6.68 14.88 -2.88
N TRP A 58 -7.67 14.14 -3.38
CA TRP A 58 -7.63 13.47 -4.68
C TRP A 58 -8.66 14.11 -5.61
N GLY A 59 -8.29 14.47 -6.83
CA GLY A 59 -9.27 14.78 -7.87
C GLY A 59 -10.18 13.57 -8.13
N ARG A 60 -11.48 13.78 -8.37
CA ARG A 60 -12.44 12.66 -8.60
C ARG A 60 -12.03 11.76 -9.76
N ALA A 61 -11.57 12.33 -10.88
CA ALA A 61 -11.10 11.57 -12.04
C ALA A 61 -9.74 10.89 -11.74
N GLU A 62 -8.87 11.57 -11.01
CA GLU A 62 -7.53 11.11 -10.65
C GLU A 62 -7.59 9.92 -9.68
N LEU A 63 -8.52 9.89 -8.73
CA LEU A 63 -8.65 8.80 -7.78
C LEU A 63 -8.90 7.45 -8.47
N ARG A 64 -9.67 7.45 -9.56
CA ARG A 64 -9.91 6.22 -10.35
C ARG A 64 -8.63 5.75 -11.05
N LEU A 65 -7.87 6.68 -11.63
CA LEU A 65 -6.59 6.39 -12.30
C LEU A 65 -5.54 5.93 -11.28
N ALA A 66 -5.42 6.61 -10.16
CA ALA A 66 -4.54 6.24 -9.07
C ALA A 66 -4.86 4.83 -8.54
N ARG A 67 -6.14 4.47 -8.38
CA ARG A 67 -6.52 3.10 -8.02
C ARG A 67 -6.05 2.07 -9.03
N ARG A 68 -6.21 2.34 -10.32
CA ARG A 68 -5.74 1.45 -11.38
C ARG A 68 -4.22 1.29 -11.37
N ASP A 69 -3.50 2.38 -11.16
CA ASP A 69 -2.04 2.42 -11.28
C ASP A 69 -1.33 1.90 -10.01
N LEU A 70 -1.91 2.16 -8.82
CA LEU A 70 -1.30 1.83 -7.53
C LEU A 70 -1.69 0.44 -7.00
N THR A 71 -2.88 -0.09 -7.33
CA THR A 71 -3.29 -1.44 -6.88
C THR A 71 -2.28 -2.54 -7.20
N PRO A 72 -1.82 -2.72 -8.46
CA PRO A 72 -0.84 -3.76 -8.77
C PRO A 72 0.51 -3.53 -8.08
N ARG A 73 0.87 -2.27 -7.78
CA ARG A 73 2.10 -1.93 -7.06
C ARG A 73 2.00 -2.24 -5.57
N ILE A 74 0.82 -2.05 -4.97
CA ILE A 74 0.55 -2.46 -3.59
C ILE A 74 0.66 -3.99 -3.49
N GLU A 75 0.08 -4.73 -4.43
CA GLU A 75 0.17 -6.19 -4.50
C GLU A 75 1.61 -6.68 -4.68
N ALA A 76 2.44 -5.96 -5.44
CA ALA A 76 3.85 -6.28 -5.60
C ALA A 76 4.71 -5.89 -4.39
N ALA A 77 4.30 -4.89 -3.61
CA ALA A 77 5.07 -4.33 -2.49
C ALA A 77 4.91 -5.11 -1.18
N PHE A 78 3.81 -5.84 -1.01
CA PHE A 78 3.49 -6.52 0.25
C PHE A 78 3.13 -7.97 -0.01
N PHE A 79 3.63 -8.87 0.83
CA PHE A 79 3.33 -10.30 0.74
C PHE A 79 3.22 -10.90 2.13
N SER A 80 2.63 -12.09 2.24
CA SER A 80 2.64 -12.87 3.47
C SER A 80 3.27 -14.23 3.21
N LEU A 81 3.98 -14.74 4.21
CA LEU A 81 4.50 -16.11 4.24
C LEU A 81 3.56 -17.08 4.97
N ALA A 82 2.30 -16.71 5.23
CA ALA A 82 1.32 -17.57 5.89
C ALA A 82 1.11 -18.93 5.18
N TRP A 83 1.49 -19.04 3.90
CA TRP A 83 1.47 -20.29 3.15
C TRP A 83 2.64 -21.23 3.50
N LEU A 84 3.78 -20.73 3.99
CA LEU A 84 4.91 -21.54 4.46
C LEU A 84 4.60 -22.18 5.82
N GLU A 85 3.86 -21.49 6.69
CA GLU A 85 3.49 -21.99 8.01
C GLU A 85 2.49 -23.17 7.96
N LEU A 86 1.85 -23.42 6.81
CA LEU A 86 0.95 -24.56 6.60
C LEU A 86 1.70 -25.88 6.28
N GLY A 87 3.02 -25.83 6.00
CA GLY A 87 3.82 -26.97 5.57
C GLY A 87 4.49 -27.79 6.68
N ASP A 88 4.59 -27.25 7.91
CA ASP A 88 5.28 -27.88 9.05
C ASP A 88 4.35 -28.73 9.94
N ALA A 89 3.11 -28.98 9.51
CA ALA A 89 2.13 -29.81 10.21
C ALA A 89 1.93 -31.20 9.56
N GLY A 90 2.98 -31.76 8.96
CA GLY A 90 3.00 -33.08 8.32
C GLY A 90 3.86 -34.10 9.04
#